data_AF-A0A443S266-F1
#
_entry.id   AF-A0A443S266-F1
#
_cell.length_a   1.000
_cell.length_b   1.000
_cell.length_c   1.000
_cell.angle_alpha   90.00
_cell.angle_beta   90.00
_cell.angle_gamma   90.00
#
_symmetry.space_group_name_H-M   'P 1'
#
loop_
_entity.id
_entity.type
_entity.pdbx_description
1 polymer ?
#
loop_
_entity_poly.entity_id
_entity_poly.type
_entity_poly.pdbx_seq_one_letter_code
_entity_poly.pdbx_strand_id
1 'polypeptide(L)'
;MFTSQSVSEIPKTYFSHFWTINNFKSITKSDLVNEEYMCSSEFPTPNLEHSWYLKLRPFSTDPNGTEFIGVHLFMSNAKDRDVALRAYYEISVMD
;
A
#
# COMPACT_ATOMS: atom_id res chain seq x y z
N MET A 1 -0.69 41.02 -25.30
CA MET A 1 -0.81 40.57 -23.90
C MET A 1 -0.39 39.11 -23.85
N PHE A 2 0.69 38.76 -23.16
CA PHE A 2 1.12 37.37 -23.00
C PHE A 2 0.76 36.91 -21.58
N THR A 3 -0.21 36.00 -21.46
CA THR A 3 -0.49 35.32 -20.20
C THR A 3 0.50 34.18 -20.01
N SER A 4 1.50 34.41 -19.16
CA SER A 4 2.38 33.36 -18.63
C SER A 4 1.54 32.41 -17.77
N GLN A 5 1.12 31.28 -18.31
CA GLN A 5 0.65 30.17 -17.49
C GLN A 5 1.89 29.49 -16.90
N SER A 6 2.12 29.70 -15.60
CA SER A 6 3.07 28.91 -14.82
C SER A 6 2.46 27.53 -14.60
N VAL A 7 2.71 26.60 -15.53
CA VAL A 7 2.45 25.18 -15.27
C VAL A 7 3.58 24.69 -14.37
N SER A 8 3.33 24.64 -13.07
CA SER A 8 4.26 23.97 -12.15
C SER A 8 4.15 22.47 -12.37
N GLU A 9 5.11 21.88 -13.07
CA GLU A 9 5.22 20.43 -13.20
C GLU A 9 5.53 19.84 -11.82
N ILE A 10 4.54 19.17 -11.22
CA ILE A 10 4.75 18.42 -9.99
C ILE A 10 5.56 17.17 -10.36
N PRO A 11 6.75 16.94 -9.78
CA PRO A 11 7.53 15.74 -10.04
C PRO A 11 6.69 14.50 -9.72
N LYS A 12 6.63 13.57 -10.67
CA LYS A 12 5.95 12.29 -10.51
C LYS A 12 6.99 11.19 -10.37
N THR A 13 6.84 10.38 -9.33
CA THR A 13 7.69 9.21 -9.10
C THR A 13 6.87 7.95 -9.31
N TYR A 14 7.40 7.03 -10.11
CA TYR A 14 6.78 5.75 -10.42
C TYR A 14 7.65 4.62 -9.87
N PHE A 15 7.04 3.66 -9.19
CA PHE A 15 7.72 2.49 -8.67
C PHE A 15 6.73 1.34 -8.50
N SER A 16 7.25 0.12 -8.40
CA SER A 16 6.47 -1.09 -8.15
C SER A 16 7.11 -1.89 -7.02
N HIS A 17 6.29 -2.69 -6.33
CA HIS A 17 6.75 -3.57 -5.27
C HIS A 17 6.04 -4.92 -5.40
N PHE A 18 6.78 -6.00 -5.20
CA PHE A 18 6.26 -7.36 -5.20
C PHE A 18 6.42 -7.96 -3.81
N TRP A 19 5.30 -8.42 -3.25
CA TRP A 19 5.30 -9.13 -1.98
C TRP A 19 4.90 -10.59 -2.22
N THR A 20 5.84 -11.50 -1.96
CA THR A 20 5.62 -12.94 -2.04
C THR A 20 5.25 -13.50 -0.68
N ILE A 21 4.14 -14.24 -0.62
CA ILE A 21 3.71 -14.93 0.59
C ILE A 21 3.87 -16.43 0.39
N ASN A 22 4.85 -16.99 1.07
CA ASN A 22 5.13 -18.42 1.03
C ASN A 22 4.12 -19.18 1.90
N ASN A 23 3.71 -20.37 1.44
CA ASN A 23 2.83 -21.28 2.18
C ASN A 23 1.51 -20.64 2.65
N PHE A 24 0.89 -19.80 1.80
CA PHE A 24 -0.33 -19.05 2.14
C PHE A 24 -1.45 -19.93 2.73
N LYS A 25 -1.61 -21.17 2.24
CA LYS A 25 -2.62 -22.13 2.72
C LYS A 25 -2.46 -22.58 4.17
N SER A 26 -1.25 -22.45 4.73
CA SER A 26 -0.94 -22.87 6.10
C SER A 26 -1.14 -21.74 7.10
N ILE A 27 -1.43 -20.52 6.64
CA ILE A 27 -1.66 -19.37 7.51
C ILE A 27 -2.96 -19.58 8.27
N THR A 28 -2.91 -19.39 9.58
CA THR A 28 -4.04 -19.43 10.50
C THR A 28 -4.25 -18.07 11.15
N LYS A 29 -5.40 -17.85 11.80
CA LYS A 29 -5.65 -16.58 12.51
C LYS A 29 -4.61 -16.29 13.59
N SER A 30 -4.10 -17.31 14.27
CA SER A 30 -3.06 -17.15 15.30
C SER A 30 -1.71 -16.70 14.74
N ASP A 31 -1.45 -16.88 13.45
CA ASP A 31 -0.21 -16.41 12.81
C ASP A 31 -0.27 -14.90 12.49
N LEU A 32 -1.43 -14.26 12.65
CA LEU A 32 -1.66 -12.87 12.28
C LEU A 32 -1.43 -11.92 13.47
N VAL A 33 -0.99 -10.70 13.15
CA VAL A 33 -0.91 -9.60 14.11
C VAL A 33 -2.29 -9.27 14.63
N ASN A 34 -2.46 -9.34 15.95
CA ASN A 34 -3.73 -9.19 16.64
C ASN A 34 -4.84 -10.08 16.05
N GLU A 35 -4.47 -11.25 15.52
CA GLU A 35 -5.38 -12.20 14.86
C GLU A 35 -6.10 -11.66 13.60
N GLU A 36 -5.64 -10.53 13.05
CA GLU A 36 -6.35 -9.83 12.00
C GLU A 36 -5.58 -9.75 10.68
N TYR A 37 -4.27 -9.50 10.72
CA TYR A 37 -3.51 -9.17 9.53
C TYR A 37 -2.04 -9.57 9.54
N MET A 38 -1.44 -9.60 8.37
CA MET A 38 0.01 -9.66 8.18
C MET A 38 0.49 -8.47 7.34
N CYS A 39 1.74 -8.07 7.53
CA CYS A 39 2.34 -6.95 6.81
C CYS A 39 3.46 -7.41 5.88
N SER A 40 3.61 -6.74 4.74
CA SER A 40 4.86 -6.80 3.97
C SER A 40 5.98 -6.12 4.74
N SER A 41 7.23 -6.34 4.31
CA SER A 41 8.31 -5.41 4.64
C SER A 41 7.99 -4.02 4.11
N GLU A 42 8.52 -3.00 4.78
CA GLU A 42 8.48 -1.63 4.26
C GLU A 42 9.26 -1.53 2.94
N PHE A 43 8.74 -0.78 2.00
CA PHE A 43 9.37 -0.46 0.73
C PHE A 43 9.40 1.06 0.51
N PRO A 44 10.59 1.66 0.38
CA PRO A 44 10.72 3.10 0.24
C PRO A 44 10.37 3.56 -1.18
N THR A 45 9.93 4.81 -1.31
CA THR A 45 9.89 5.47 -2.62
C THR A 45 11.32 5.64 -3.16
N PRO A 46 11.52 5.73 -4.50
CA PRO A 46 12.84 5.92 -5.09
C PRO A 46 13.63 7.14 -4.56
N ASN A 47 12.94 8.18 -4.10
CA ASN A 47 13.55 9.37 -3.51
C ASN A 47 13.73 9.28 -1.98
N LEU A 48 13.36 8.15 -1.35
CA LEU A 48 13.46 7.87 0.09
C LEU A 48 12.72 8.86 1.00
N GLU A 49 11.79 9.64 0.46
CA GLU A 49 11.02 10.64 1.24
C GLU A 49 9.84 10.03 2.00
N HIS A 50 9.35 8.90 1.51
CA HIS A 50 8.23 8.16 2.07
C HIS A 50 8.52 6.66 2.01
N SER A 51 7.97 5.91 2.95
CA SER A 51 7.96 4.46 2.91
C SER A 51 6.54 3.95 2.85
N TRP A 52 6.36 2.76 2.31
CA TRP A 52 5.06 2.14 2.12
C TRP A 52 5.11 0.70 2.56
N TYR A 53 3.95 0.14 2.90
CA TYR A 53 3.82 -1.29 3.19
C TYR A 53 2.42 -1.77 2.85
N LEU A 54 2.29 -3.06 2.58
CA LEU A 54 1.01 -3.71 2.34
C LEU A 54 0.55 -4.40 3.63
N LYS A 55 -0.76 -4.32 3.89
CA LYS A 55 -1.44 -5.07 4.94
C LYS A 55 -2.44 -6.03 4.30
N LEU A 56 -2.27 -7.31 4.60
CA LEU A 56 -3.15 -8.39 4.15
C LEU A 56 -4.02 -8.88 5.31
N ARG A 57 -5.31 -9.00 5.07
CA ARG A 57 -6.31 -9.61 5.95
C ARG A 57 -6.88 -10.85 5.26
N PRO A 58 -6.30 -12.04 5.48
CA PRO A 58 -6.68 -13.24 4.73
C PRO A 58 -8.06 -13.80 5.11
N PHE A 59 -8.60 -13.44 6.28
CA PHE A 59 -9.88 -13.93 6.81
C PHE A 59 -10.89 -12.80 7.00
N SER A 60 -11.12 -11.97 5.98
CA SER A 60 -12.09 -10.88 6.09
C SER A 60 -13.50 -11.36 5.74
N THR A 61 -14.50 -10.80 6.41
CA THR A 61 -15.91 -11.08 6.14
C THR A 61 -16.66 -9.76 6.05
N ASP A 62 -17.49 -9.60 5.03
CA ASP A 62 -18.33 -8.40 4.88
C ASP A 62 -19.56 -8.47 5.81
N PRO A 63 -20.34 -7.39 5.97
CA PRO A 63 -21.56 -7.42 6.77
C PRO A 63 -22.62 -8.44 6.32
N ASN A 64 -22.52 -8.96 5.09
CA ASN A 64 -23.43 -9.95 4.53
C ASN A 64 -22.93 -11.39 4.73
N GLY A 65 -21.74 -11.59 5.31
CA GLY A 65 -21.14 -12.91 5.52
C GLY A 65 -20.26 -13.40 4.35
N THR A 66 -19.99 -12.57 3.34
CA THR A 66 -19.11 -12.93 2.22
C THR A 66 -17.66 -12.87 2.65
N GLU A 67 -16.94 -13.99 2.47
CA GLU A 67 -15.52 -14.06 2.75
C GLU A 67 -14.68 -13.45 1.63
N PHE A 68 -13.65 -12.70 1.99
CA PHE A 68 -12.72 -12.10 1.04
C PHE A 68 -11.33 -11.90 1.65
N ILE A 69 -10.35 -11.69 0.77
CA ILE A 69 -9.01 -11.27 1.16
C ILE A 69 -8.94 -9.75 1.08
N GLY A 70 -8.67 -9.09 2.21
CA GLY A 70 -8.49 -7.65 2.25
C GLY A 70 -7.03 -7.27 2.02
N VAL A 71 -6.75 -6.49 0.96
CA VAL A 71 -5.41 -5.93 0.71
C VAL A 71 -5.48 -4.41 0.83
N HIS A 72 -4.60 -3.82 1.65
CA HIS A 72 -4.55 -2.38 1.88
C HIS A 72 -3.13 -1.87 1.75
N LEU A 73 -2.95 -0.72 1.10
CA LEU A 73 -1.69 -0.01 1.00
C LEU A 73 -1.63 1.09 2.07
N PHE A 74 -0.55 1.10 2.84
CA PHE A 74 -0.29 2.10 3.87
C PHE A 74 1.02 2.83 3.58
N MET A 75 1.04 4.12 3.91
CA MET A 75 2.26 4.92 3.92
C MET A 75 2.79 5.00 5.35
N SER A 76 4.08 4.70 5.54
CA SER A 76 4.83 4.95 6.77
C SER A 76 5.90 6.02 6.53
N ASN A 77 6.38 6.64 7.62
CA ASN A 77 7.52 7.58 7.59
C ASN A 77 7.47 8.65 6.49
N ALA A 78 6.45 9.51 6.51
CA ALA A 78 6.48 10.73 5.71
C ALA A 78 7.48 11.71 6.35
N LYS A 79 8.53 12.07 5.59
CA LYS A 79 9.52 13.09 5.99
C LYS A 79 8.85 14.43 6.35
N ASP A 80 7.73 14.72 5.71
CA ASP A 80 6.92 15.91 5.96
C ASP A 80 5.44 15.51 6.11
N ARG A 81 4.93 15.54 7.35
CA ARG A 81 3.56 15.07 7.68
C ARG A 81 2.48 16.04 7.21
N ASP A 82 2.84 17.29 6.93
CA ASP A 82 1.92 18.36 6.55
C ASP A 82 1.74 18.48 5.02
N VAL A 83 2.49 17.70 4.24
CA VAL A 83 2.36 17.68 2.78
C VAL A 83 1.32 16.63 2.38
N ALA A 84 0.22 17.09 1.79
CA ALA A 84 -0.78 16.20 1.21
C ALA A 84 -0.18 15.43 0.02
N LEU A 85 0.18 14.17 0.24
CA LEU A 85 0.64 13.30 -0.83
C LEU A 85 -0.55 12.83 -1.68
N ARG A 86 -0.47 13.07 -2.99
CA ARG A 86 -1.39 12.46 -3.97
C ARG A 86 -0.69 11.28 -4.63
N ALA A 87 -1.21 10.08 -4.41
CA ALA A 87 -0.70 8.86 -5.03
C ALA A 87 -1.81 8.19 -5.86
N TYR A 88 -1.44 7.70 -7.04
CA TYR A 88 -2.23 6.74 -7.80
C TYR A 88 -1.58 5.38 -7.62
N TYR A 89 -2.37 4.35 -7.34
CA TYR A 89 -1.88 3.00 -7.11
C TYR A 89 -2.77 1.96 -7.78
N GLU A 90 -2.15 0.85 -8.12
CA GLU A 90 -2.79 -0.36 -8.60
C GLU A 90 -2.32 -1.51 -7.69
N ILE A 91 -3.24 -2.34 -7.23
CA ILE A 91 -2.94 -3.54 -6.44
C ILE A 91 -3.47 -4.72 -7.22
N SER A 92 -2.56 -5.65 -7.53
CA SER A 92 -2.87 -6.83 -8.34
C SER A 92 -2.39 -8.09 -7.60
N VAL A 93 -3.21 -9.14 -7.63
CA VAL A 93 -2.83 -10.48 -7.20
C VAL A 93 -2.38 -11.23 -8.46
N MET A 94 -1.15 -11.73 -8.44
CA MET A 94 -0.57 -12.45 -9.59
C MET A 94 -1.04 -13.92 -9.58
N ASP A 95 -1.21 -14.48 -10.77
CA ASP A 95 -1.52 -15.91 -11.02
C ASP A 95 -0.24 -16.77 -10.97
#